data_AF-A0A382JW07-F1
#
_entry.id   AF-A0A382JW07-F1
#
_cell.length_a   1.000
_cell.length_b   1.000
_cell.length_c   1.000
_cell.angle_alpha   90.00
_cell.angle_beta   90.00
_cell.angle_gamma   90.00
#
_symmetry.space_group_name_H-M   'P 1'
#
loop_
_entity.id
_entity.type
_entity.pdbx_description
1 polymer ?
#
loop_
_entity_poly.entity_id
_entity_poly.type
_entity_poly.pdbx_seq_one_letter_code
_entity_poly.pdbx_strand_id
1 'polypeptide(L)'
;MSNDQVNILYGINPIKEAVKAAKNINNKIKIMAVTIPTSTENLKEIGINNSLEDQVKKLDMLSHECGVHGVISSGQNIKMIRSLVGPDFYIITPGIRSDYQKGKDDQKNTISYSEF
;
A
#
# COMPACT_ATOMS: atom_id res chain seq x y z
N MET A 1 -2.96 -19.12 -0.29
CA MET A 1 -3.65 -18.20 0.65
C MET A 1 -4.35 -17.16 -0.19
N SER A 2 -5.66 -16.96 -0.01
CA SER A 2 -6.36 -15.84 -0.66
C SER A 2 -6.00 -14.56 0.08
N ASN A 3 -5.54 -13.54 -0.64
CA ASN A 3 -5.31 -12.21 -0.11
C ASN A 3 -6.37 -11.30 -0.72
N ASP A 4 -7.17 -10.64 0.12
CA ASP A 4 -8.20 -9.72 -0.35
C ASP A 4 -7.73 -8.27 -0.17
N GLN A 5 -8.05 -7.42 -1.12
CA GLN A 5 -7.57 -6.03 -1.19
C GLN A 5 -8.71 -5.05 -0.96
N VAL A 6 -8.42 -3.98 -0.22
CA VAL A 6 -9.35 -2.86 0.03
C VAL A 6 -8.62 -1.54 -0.20
N ASN A 7 -9.30 -0.49 -0.65
CA ASN A 7 -8.69 0.82 -0.91
C ASN A 7 -9.01 1.82 0.21
N ILE A 8 -7.97 2.36 0.86
CA ILE A 8 -8.08 3.32 1.97
C ILE A 8 -8.70 4.66 1.55
N LEU A 9 -8.63 5.02 0.27
CA LEU A 9 -9.24 6.25 -0.24
C LEU A 9 -10.77 6.21 -0.20
N TYR A 10 -11.39 5.03 -0.08
CA TYR A 10 -12.83 4.89 0.16
C TYR A 10 -13.24 5.09 1.62
N GLY A 11 -12.28 5.38 2.50
CA GLY A 11 -12.50 5.68 3.91
C GLY A 11 -12.23 4.49 4.85
N ILE A 12 -12.22 4.79 6.14
CA ILE A 12 -11.84 3.84 7.19
C ILE A 12 -12.92 2.80 7.51
N ASN A 13 -14.20 3.15 7.36
CA ASN A 13 -15.30 2.27 7.75
C ASN A 13 -15.37 1.00 6.87
N PRO A 14 -15.32 1.10 5.53
CA PRO A 14 -15.28 -0.09 4.67
C PRO A 14 -14.13 -1.05 5.00
N ILE A 15 -12.95 -0.50 5.35
CA ILE A 15 -11.79 -1.32 5.71
C ILE A 15 -12.02 -2.04 7.04
N LYS A 16 -12.50 -1.34 8.07
CA LYS A 16 -12.79 -1.96 9.36
C LYS A 16 -13.83 -3.06 9.23
N GLU A 17 -14.87 -2.85 8.43
CA GLU A 17 -15.89 -3.87 8.17
C GLU A 17 -15.33 -5.04 7.37
N ALA A 18 -14.47 -4.82 6.37
CA ALA A 18 -13.81 -5.89 5.64
C ALA A 18 -12.90 -6.74 6.54
N VAL A 19 -12.11 -6.10 7.41
CA VAL A 19 -11.26 -6.79 8.41
C VAL A 19 -12.11 -7.62 9.35
N LYS A 20 -13.23 -7.07 9.84
CA LYS A 20 -14.17 -7.78 10.71
C LYS A 20 -14.83 -8.97 10.00
N ALA A 21 -15.30 -8.76 8.77
CA ALA A 21 -15.92 -9.81 7.96
C ALA A 21 -14.94 -10.97 7.68
N ALA A 22 -13.70 -10.65 7.30
CA ALA A 22 -12.66 -11.65 7.07
C ALA A 22 -12.38 -12.49 8.33
N LYS A 23 -12.27 -11.84 9.50
CA LYS A 23 -12.10 -12.53 10.78
C LYS A 23 -13.26 -13.48 11.10
N ASN A 24 -14.50 -13.08 10.79
CA ASN A 24 -15.70 -13.89 11.02
C ASN A 24 -15.81 -15.08 10.05
N ILE A 25 -15.31 -14.96 8.83
CA ILE A 25 -15.35 -16.02 7.82
C ILE A 25 -14.21 -17.01 8.06
N ASN A 26 -12.97 -16.52 8.14
CA ASN A 26 -11.77 -17.33 8.30
C ASN A 26 -10.59 -16.47 8.72
N ASN A 27 -10.04 -16.73 9.92
CA ASN A 27 -8.88 -16.01 10.45
C ASN A 27 -7.58 -16.13 9.62
N LYS A 28 -7.54 -17.01 8.62
CA LYS A 28 -6.42 -17.14 7.69
C LYS A 28 -6.48 -16.16 6.51
N ILE A 29 -7.62 -15.49 6.29
CA ILE A 29 -7.76 -14.48 5.24
C ILE A 29 -7.01 -13.22 5.68
N LYS A 30 -6.07 -12.78 4.85
CA LYS A 30 -5.32 -11.55 5.07
C LYS A 30 -5.92 -10.42 4.24
N ILE A 31 -6.36 -9.38 4.93
CA ILE A 31 -6.76 -8.11 4.31
C ILE A 31 -5.53 -7.22 4.10
N MET A 32 -5.38 -6.73 2.87
CA MET A 32 -4.32 -5.80 2.46
C MET A 32 -4.95 -4.47 2.05
N ALA A 33 -4.39 -3.35 2.50
CA ALA A 33 -4.83 -2.03 2.08
C ALA A 33 -4.00 -1.53 0.89
N VAL A 34 -4.67 -1.19 -0.21
CA VAL A 34 -4.05 -0.44 -1.31
C VAL A 34 -4.03 1.02 -0.89
N THR A 35 -2.83 1.61 -0.82
CA THR A 35 -2.65 3.05 -0.60
C THR A 35 -2.47 3.76 -1.95
N ILE A 36 -1.84 4.93 -1.99
CA ILE A 36 -1.74 5.69 -3.23
C ILE A 36 -0.77 4.98 -4.19
N PRO A 37 -1.23 4.58 -5.40
CA PRO A 37 -0.32 4.20 -6.45
C PRO A 37 0.49 5.43 -6.85
N THR A 38 1.79 5.25 -6.84
CA THR A 38 2.86 6.27 -6.94
C THR A 38 2.83 7.10 -8.24
N SER A 39 1.87 6.87 -9.14
CA SER A 39 1.72 7.60 -10.41
C SER A 39 0.88 8.88 -10.32
N THR A 40 0.52 9.31 -9.12
CA THR A 40 -0.30 10.52 -8.90
C THR A 40 0.58 11.76 -8.87
N GLU A 41 1.07 12.17 -10.04
CA GLU A 41 1.71 13.48 -10.25
C GLU A 41 0.75 14.65 -9.89
N ASN A 42 -0.54 14.36 -9.67
CA ASN A 42 -1.62 15.32 -9.51
C ASN A 42 -2.43 15.19 -8.21
N LEU A 43 -1.79 14.90 -7.06
CA LEU A 43 -2.49 14.89 -5.75
C LEU A 43 -3.28 16.19 -5.48
N LYS A 44 -2.74 17.33 -5.90
CA LYS A 44 -3.39 18.64 -5.75
C LYS A 44 -4.70 18.75 -6.54
N GLU A 45 -4.80 18.12 -7.71
CA GLU A 45 -6.02 18.17 -8.54
C GLU A 45 -7.20 17.46 -7.88
N ILE A 46 -6.92 16.49 -7.01
CA ILE A 46 -7.92 15.75 -6.23
C ILE A 46 -8.07 16.29 -4.79
N GLY A 47 -7.54 17.49 -4.52
CA GLY A 47 -7.69 18.18 -3.23
C GLY A 47 -6.74 17.69 -2.12
N ILE A 48 -5.71 16.91 -2.46
CA ILE A 48 -4.69 16.47 -1.50
C ILE A 48 -3.52 17.46 -1.55
N ASN A 49 -3.35 18.23 -0.47
CA ASN A 49 -2.43 19.37 -0.41
C ASN A 49 -1.07 19.08 0.24
N ASN A 50 -0.93 17.94 0.92
CA ASN A 50 0.35 17.52 1.48
C ASN A 50 1.26 16.88 0.42
N SER A 51 2.52 16.62 0.80
CA SER A 51 3.45 15.91 -0.07
C SER A 51 2.99 14.47 -0.31
N LEU A 52 3.43 13.86 -1.42
CA LEU A 52 3.19 12.45 -1.70
C LEU A 52 3.70 11.57 -0.54
N GLU A 53 4.89 11.87 -0.03
CA GLU A 53 5.47 11.13 1.10
C GLU A 53 4.59 11.22 2.34
N ASP A 54 4.15 12.43 2.74
CA ASP A 54 3.28 12.62 3.90
C ASP A 54 1.94 11.90 3.73
N GLN A 55 1.41 11.90 2.52
CA GLN A 55 0.15 11.24 2.24
C GLN A 55 0.28 9.72 2.31
N VAL A 56 1.37 9.15 1.78
CA VAL A 56 1.66 7.73 1.93
C VAL A 56 1.80 7.37 3.41
N LYS A 57 2.62 8.11 4.18
CA LYS A 57 2.76 7.89 5.64
C LYS A 57 1.41 7.87 6.36
N LYS A 58 0.56 8.88 6.08
CA LYS A 58 -0.76 9.01 6.71
C LYS A 58 -1.65 7.82 6.37
N LEU A 59 -1.69 7.41 5.11
CA LEU A 59 -2.54 6.31 4.66
C LEU A 59 -2.06 4.95 5.15
N ASP A 60 -0.75 4.72 5.22
CA ASP A 60 -0.19 3.48 5.73
C ASP A 60 -0.44 3.34 7.24
N MET A 61 -0.26 4.43 8.00
CA MET A 61 -0.61 4.48 9.43
C MET A 61 -2.10 4.23 9.68
N LEU A 62 -2.98 4.92 8.96
CA LEU A 62 -4.43 4.73 9.09
C LEU A 62 -4.84 3.30 8.72
N SER A 63 -4.22 2.72 7.71
CA SER A 63 -4.48 1.33 7.30
C SER A 63 -4.08 0.36 8.40
N HIS A 64 -2.89 0.55 8.99
CA HIS A 64 -2.43 -0.23 10.14
C HIS A 64 -3.38 -0.10 11.35
N GLU A 65 -3.83 1.10 11.68
CA GLU A 65 -4.80 1.34 12.76
C GLU A 65 -6.17 0.69 12.50
N CYS A 66 -6.54 0.48 11.23
CA CYS A 66 -7.76 -0.27 10.86
C CYS A 66 -7.61 -1.78 11.03
N GLY A 67 -6.42 -2.29 11.36
CA GLY A 67 -6.18 -3.71 11.64
C GLY A 67 -6.04 -4.58 10.39
N VAL A 68 -5.64 -3.98 9.25
CA VAL A 68 -5.22 -4.77 8.08
C VAL A 68 -3.90 -5.47 8.37
N HIS A 69 -3.56 -6.49 7.58
CA HIS A 69 -2.33 -7.26 7.76
C HIS A 69 -1.14 -6.61 7.07
N GLY A 70 -1.40 -5.75 6.08
CA GLY A 70 -0.35 -5.07 5.35
C GLY A 70 -0.88 -4.06 4.33
N VAL A 71 0.06 -3.44 3.63
CA VAL A 71 -0.23 -2.48 2.56
C VAL A 71 0.34 -2.91 1.22
N ILE A 72 -0.25 -2.39 0.15
CA ILE A 72 0.27 -2.45 -1.21
C ILE A 72 0.74 -1.04 -1.60
N SER A 73 2.05 -0.87 -1.78
CA SER A 73 2.70 0.44 -1.99
C SER A 73 3.97 0.31 -2.84
N SER A 74 4.56 1.41 -3.31
CA SER A 74 5.82 1.38 -4.08
C SER A 74 7.00 0.86 -3.26
N GLY A 75 7.92 0.18 -3.95
CA GLY A 75 9.20 -0.27 -3.39
C GLY A 75 10.03 0.86 -2.76
N GLN A 76 9.91 2.09 -3.28
CA GLN A 76 10.60 3.26 -2.74
C GLN A 76 10.17 3.59 -1.29
N ASN A 77 8.97 3.18 -0.88
CA ASN A 77 8.40 3.49 0.42
C ASN A 77 8.72 2.44 1.50
N ILE A 78 9.32 1.29 1.16
CA ILE A 78 9.49 0.15 2.08
C ILE A 78 10.16 0.56 3.38
N LYS A 79 11.30 1.28 3.31
CA LYS A 79 12.07 1.68 4.50
C LYS A 79 11.25 2.58 5.43
N MET A 80 10.54 3.54 4.83
CA MET A 80 9.67 4.46 5.54
C MET A 80 8.50 3.71 6.19
N ILE A 81 7.79 2.87 5.45
CA ILE A 81 6.67 2.08 5.97
C ILE A 81 7.16 1.20 7.13
N ARG A 82 8.27 0.48 6.95
CA ARG A 82 8.85 -0.37 7.99
C ARG A 82 9.14 0.40 9.29
N SER A 83 9.60 1.64 9.20
CA SER A 83 9.85 2.49 10.36
C SER A 83 8.57 2.91 11.11
N LEU A 84 7.43 2.94 10.43
CA LEU A 84 6.14 3.36 10.99
C LEU A 84 5.39 2.21 11.67
N VAL A 85 5.36 1.04 11.05
CA VAL A 85 4.45 -0.06 11.44
C VAL A 85 5.17 -1.35 11.88
N GLY A 86 6.50 -1.37 11.82
CA GLY A 86 7.32 -2.45 12.38
C GLY A 86 7.50 -3.69 11.48
N PRO A 87 8.16 -4.74 12.02
CA PRO A 87 8.68 -5.85 11.24
C PRO A 87 7.64 -6.86 10.72
N ASP A 88 6.49 -6.95 11.40
CA ASP A 88 5.50 -8.01 11.13
C ASP A 88 4.41 -7.60 10.14
N PHE A 89 4.37 -6.32 9.76
CA PHE A 89 3.42 -5.80 8.79
C PHE A 89 3.82 -6.16 7.37
N TYR A 90 2.89 -6.72 6.59
CA TYR A 90 3.17 -7.10 5.21
C TYR A 90 3.28 -5.86 4.31
N ILE A 91 4.28 -5.82 3.45
CA ILE A 91 4.45 -4.78 2.44
C ILE A 91 4.54 -5.48 1.08
N ILE A 92 3.51 -5.32 0.25
CA ILE A 92 3.50 -5.87 -1.12
C ILE A 92 3.84 -4.73 -2.07
N THR A 93 4.89 -4.92 -2.87
CA THR A 93 5.40 -3.88 -3.76
C THR A 93 5.25 -4.31 -5.23
N PRO A 94 4.17 -3.90 -5.90
CA PRO A 94 4.05 -4.08 -7.34
C PRO A 94 5.12 -3.23 -8.04
N GLY A 95 5.57 -3.65 -9.23
CA GLY A 95 6.53 -2.86 -10.01
C GLY A 95 8.00 -3.17 -9.82
N ILE A 96 8.35 -4.30 -9.22
CA ILE A 96 9.73 -4.80 -9.29
C ILE A 96 9.98 -5.24 -10.74
N ARG A 97 11.06 -4.73 -11.34
CA ARG A 97 11.47 -5.05 -12.71
C ARG A 97 12.94 -5.43 -12.75
N SER A 98 13.32 -6.27 -13.69
CA SER A 98 14.74 -6.41 -14.02
C SER A 98 15.27 -5.10 -14.62
N ASP A 99 16.58 -4.86 -14.51
CA ASP A 99 17.21 -3.69 -15.13
C ASP A 99 16.94 -3.60 -16.63
N TYR A 100 16.81 -4.76 -17.29
CA TYR A 100 16.49 -4.86 -18.72
C TYR A 100 15.03 -4.51 -19.08
N GLN A 101 14.12 -4.52 -18.11
CA GLN A 101 12.68 -4.25 -18.28
C GLN A 101 12.27 -2.86 -17.77
N LYS A 102 13.13 -2.17 -17.04
CA LYS A 102 12.85 -0.83 -16.50
C LYS A 102 12.47 0.13 -17.63
N GLY A 103 11.31 0.78 -17.51
CA GLY A 103 10.79 1.76 -18.48
C GLY A 103 10.21 1.18 -19.78
N LYS A 104 9.99 -0.13 -19.87
CA LYS A 104 9.43 -0.78 -21.07
C LYS A 104 7.91 -1.05 -21.01
N ASP A 105 7.26 -0.71 -19.91
CA ASP A 105 5.82 -0.84 -19.73
C ASP A 105 5.18 0.47 -19.21
N ASP A 106 3.88 0.43 -18.96
CA ASP A 106 3.09 1.55 -18.47
C ASP A 106 3.30 1.85 -16.97
N GLN A 107 4.09 1.03 -16.26
CA GLN A 107 4.30 1.20 -14.83
C GLN A 107 5.41 2.22 -14.55
N LYS A 108 4.99 3.44 -14.19
CA LYS A 108 5.89 4.58 -13.94
C LYS A 108 6.83 4.44 -12.73
N ASN A 109 6.42 3.70 -11.69
CA ASN A 109 7.17 3.61 -10.43
C ASN A 109 7.68 2.19 -10.20
N THR A 110 8.86 1.93 -10.74
CA THR A 110 9.52 0.63 -10.69
C THR A 110 10.87 0.75 -9.99
N ILE A 111 11.25 -0.30 -9.26
CA ILE A 111 12.59 -0.47 -8.70
C ILE A 111 13.20 -1.76 -9.26
N SER A 112 14.53 -1.77 -9.38
CA SER A 112 15.29 -2.96 -9.77
C SER A 112 15.40 -3.95 -8.62
N TYR A 113 15.82 -5.19 -8.94
CA TYR A 113 16.14 -6.19 -7.90
C TYR A 113 17.24 -5.74 -6.95
N SER A 114 18.18 -4.91 -7.41
CA SER A 114 19.29 -4.41 -6.58
C SER A 114 18.89 -3.31 -5.61
N GLU A 115 17.74 -2.67 -5.87
CA GLU A 115 17.20 -1.56 -5.08
C GLU A 115 16.15 -2.02 -4.04
N PHE A 116 15.70 -3.28 -4.13
CA PHE A 116 14.76 -3.93 -3.21
C PHE A 116 15.52 -4.64 -2.07
#